data_AF-A0A7W0KXI6-F1
#
_entry.id   AF-A0A7W0KXI6-F1
#
_cell.length_a   1.000
_cell.length_b   1.000
_cell.length_c   1.000
_cell.angle_alpha   90.00
_cell.angle_beta   90.00
_cell.angle_gamma   90.00
#
_symmetry.space_group_name_H-M   'P 1'
#
loop_
_entity.id
_entity.type
_entity.pdbx_description
1 polymer ?
#
loop_
_entity_poly.entity_id
_entity_poly.type
_entity_poly.pdbx_seq_one_letter_code
_entity_poly.pdbx_strand_id
1 'polypeptide(L)'
;LGRRAADAPAVSELMDAAGPLADALRYGDARSTDAAALRAVFDEMAVRVVAGLDRAVVGLDDESARAMIERMSAVQAALSVVDHPARRRALPAVLAIIADQRRGHGLVRGRATRLLHDTGTWEPAEVERRLARALTPGTPAATGAAFVEGFLAGSGTVLLHDAALRTVVDGWIGSLTPDAFTDVVALLRRTFGAFEPVERRQLGVLVATGAVDRRPVADDELDEDRVLAGLATVRALLGLAPSADGLL
;
A
#
# COMPACT_ATOMS: atom_id res chain seq x y z
N LEU A 1 -11.03 1.82 34.80
CA LEU A 1 -12.28 1.96 34.02
C LEU A 1 -11.89 1.93 32.55
N GLY A 2 -12.23 0.99 31.68
CA GLY A 2 -12.82 -0.34 31.78
C GLY A 2 -12.31 -1.07 30.55
N ARG A 3 -11.81 -2.30 30.73
CA ARG A 3 -11.22 -3.13 29.68
C ARG A 3 -12.33 -3.69 28.79
N ARG A 4 -13.02 -2.83 28.03
CA ARG A 4 -13.94 -3.26 26.96
C ARG A 4 -13.06 -3.82 25.85
N ALA A 5 -13.05 -5.14 25.72
CA ALA A 5 -12.69 -5.75 24.46
C ALA A 5 -13.63 -5.12 23.41
N ALA A 6 -13.07 -4.45 22.41
CA ALA A 6 -13.85 -4.03 21.27
C ALA A 6 -14.18 -5.32 20.50
N ASP A 7 -15.46 -5.70 20.48
CA ASP A 7 -15.92 -6.78 19.62
C ASP A 7 -15.75 -6.35 18.15
N ALA A 8 -15.47 -7.28 17.24
CA ALA A 8 -15.17 -6.97 15.83
C ALA A 8 -16.23 -6.08 15.12
N PRO A 9 -17.55 -6.23 15.37
CA PRO A 9 -18.56 -5.31 14.83
C PRO A 9 -18.36 -3.86 15.31
N ALA A 10 -18.02 -3.66 16.58
CA ALA A 10 -17.77 -2.33 17.14
C ALA A 10 -16.53 -1.67 16.53
N VAL A 11 -15.51 -2.46 16.17
CA VAL A 11 -14.32 -1.92 15.47
C VAL A 11 -14.68 -1.46 14.07
N SER A 12 -15.44 -2.27 13.31
CA SER A 12 -15.84 -1.93 11.94
C SER A 12 -16.67 -0.64 11.88
N GLU A 13 -17.63 -0.47 12.80
CA GLU A 13 -18.42 0.76 12.91
C GLU A 13 -17.57 2.00 13.21
N LEU A 14 -16.56 1.87 14.08
CA LEU A 14 -15.62 2.96 14.36
C LEU A 14 -14.76 3.30 13.13
N MET A 15 -14.35 2.31 12.35
CA MET A 15 -13.61 2.55 11.11
C MET A 15 -14.46 3.25 10.06
N ASP A 16 -15.75 2.89 9.96
CA ASP A 16 -16.71 3.53 9.05
C ASP A 16 -16.92 5.02 9.41
N ALA A 17 -16.81 5.38 10.69
CA ALA A 17 -16.90 6.76 11.16
C ALA A 17 -15.62 7.61 10.92
N ALA A 18 -14.48 6.99 10.61
CA ALA A 18 -13.20 7.70 10.58
C ALA A 18 -13.13 8.81 9.52
N GLY A 19 -13.61 8.53 8.30
CA GLY A 19 -13.65 9.50 7.21
C GLY A 19 -14.54 10.72 7.54
N PRO A 20 -15.84 10.52 7.83
CA PRO A 20 -16.74 11.61 8.19
C PRO A 20 -16.25 12.48 9.35
N LEU A 21 -15.63 11.88 10.38
CA LEU A 21 -15.07 12.63 11.51
C LEU A 21 -13.82 13.43 11.10
N ALA A 22 -12.96 12.89 10.25
CA ALA A 22 -11.79 13.61 9.73
C ALA A 22 -12.21 14.80 8.86
N ASP A 23 -13.22 14.64 8.01
CA ASP A 23 -13.76 15.73 7.19
C ASP A 23 -14.39 16.81 8.05
N ALA A 24 -15.17 16.44 9.06
CA ALA A 24 -15.74 17.38 10.02
C ALA A 24 -14.64 18.13 10.81
N LEU A 25 -13.51 17.49 11.14
CA LEU A 25 -12.36 18.16 11.75
C LEU A 25 -11.61 19.08 10.77
N ARG A 26 -11.58 18.73 9.48
CA ARG A 26 -10.85 19.47 8.46
C ARG A 26 -11.62 20.70 7.97
N TYR A 27 -12.94 20.59 7.88
CA TYR A 27 -13.82 21.58 7.24
C TYR A 27 -14.86 22.19 8.21
N GLY A 28 -14.94 21.73 9.46
CA GLY A 28 -15.92 22.19 10.45
C GLY A 28 -15.77 23.66 10.86
N ASP A 29 -16.91 24.32 11.09
CA ASP A 29 -17.06 25.76 11.30
C ASP A 29 -16.45 26.27 12.62
N ALA A 30 -16.00 27.52 12.61
CA ALA A 30 -15.10 28.21 13.54
C ALA A 30 -15.68 28.50 14.95
N ARG A 31 -16.60 27.68 15.45
CA ARG A 31 -17.04 27.71 16.85
C ARG A 31 -16.11 26.80 17.65
N SER A 32 -14.98 27.38 18.02
CA SER A 32 -13.79 26.77 18.66
C SER A 32 -14.01 25.75 19.79
N THR A 33 -15.22 25.61 20.34
CA THR A 33 -15.59 24.59 21.34
C THR A 33 -15.89 23.21 20.72
N ASP A 34 -16.54 23.13 19.55
CA ASP A 34 -16.97 21.85 18.95
C ASP A 34 -15.79 21.08 18.34
N ALA A 35 -14.79 21.81 17.81
CA ALA A 35 -13.60 21.20 17.22
C ALA A 35 -12.75 20.42 18.23
N ALA A 36 -12.64 20.92 19.47
CA ALA A 36 -11.89 20.24 20.54
C ALA A 36 -12.60 18.96 20.99
N ALA A 37 -13.93 19.01 21.15
CA ALA A 37 -14.74 17.84 21.49
C ALA A 37 -14.67 16.78 20.37
N LEU A 38 -14.80 17.20 19.11
CA LEU A 38 -14.69 16.31 17.96
C LEU A 38 -13.30 15.68 17.84
N ARG A 39 -12.24 16.45 18.15
CA ARG A 39 -10.87 15.93 18.18
C ARG A 39 -10.72 14.85 19.24
N ALA A 40 -11.25 15.07 20.44
CA ALA A 40 -11.23 14.07 21.51
C ALA A 40 -11.97 12.78 21.10
N VAL A 41 -13.11 12.89 20.42
CA VAL A 41 -13.84 11.72 19.88
C VAL A 41 -13.01 10.98 18.83
N PHE A 42 -12.38 11.70 17.90
CA PHE A 42 -11.52 11.10 16.88
C PHE A 42 -10.31 10.39 17.49
N ASP A 43 -9.66 11.00 18.48
CA ASP A 43 -8.52 10.41 19.18
C ASP A 43 -8.93 9.12 19.91
N GLU A 44 -10.08 9.12 20.59
CA GLU A 44 -10.61 7.95 21.29
C GLU A 44 -11.01 6.82 20.32
N MET A 45 -11.59 7.18 19.17
CA MET A 45 -11.87 6.25 18.07
C MET A 45 -10.57 5.63 17.55
N ALA A 46 -9.55 6.44 17.25
CA ALA A 46 -8.27 5.95 16.72
C ALA A 46 -7.61 4.95 17.67
N VAL A 47 -7.64 5.21 18.99
CA VAL A 47 -7.12 4.29 20.02
C VAL A 47 -7.86 2.95 19.97
N ARG A 48 -9.20 2.96 19.90
CA ARG A 48 -10.01 1.74 19.87
C ARG A 48 -9.84 0.94 18.59
N VAL A 49 -9.78 1.61 17.44
CA VAL A 49 -9.55 0.97 16.15
C VAL A 49 -8.20 0.25 16.18
N VAL A 50 -7.12 0.93 16.56
CA VAL A 50 -5.79 0.31 16.60
C VAL A 50 -5.72 -0.85 17.60
N ALA A 51 -6.38 -0.72 18.76
CA ALA A 51 -6.39 -1.76 19.78
C ALA A 51 -7.23 -3.00 19.43
N GLY A 52 -8.16 -2.90 18.47
CA GLY A 52 -9.07 -3.97 18.10
C GLY A 52 -8.88 -4.53 16.69
N LEU A 53 -8.11 -3.85 15.82
CA LEU A 53 -8.03 -4.19 14.40
C LEU A 53 -7.48 -5.60 14.13
N ASP A 54 -6.44 -6.03 14.86
CA ASP A 54 -5.83 -7.35 14.69
C ASP A 54 -6.81 -8.52 14.94
N ARG A 55 -7.79 -8.31 15.81
CA ARG A 55 -8.87 -9.25 16.11
C ARG A 55 -10.03 -9.12 15.12
N ALA A 56 -10.34 -7.90 14.71
CA ALA A 56 -11.43 -7.62 13.77
C ALA A 56 -11.20 -8.24 12.38
N VAL A 57 -9.95 -8.57 12.04
CA VAL A 57 -9.59 -9.21 10.76
C VAL A 57 -9.59 -10.75 10.78
N VAL A 58 -9.92 -11.37 11.92
CA VAL A 58 -9.91 -12.83 12.07
C VAL A 58 -11.21 -13.45 11.56
N GLY A 59 -11.10 -14.53 10.78
CA GLY A 59 -12.26 -15.34 10.36
C GLY A 59 -13.17 -14.67 9.32
N LEU A 60 -12.66 -13.65 8.63
CA LEU A 60 -13.40 -12.98 7.55
C LEU A 60 -13.61 -13.92 6.37
N ASP A 61 -14.83 -13.91 5.82
CA ASP A 61 -15.10 -14.40 4.47
C ASP A 61 -14.64 -13.37 3.41
N ASP A 62 -14.74 -13.76 2.14
CA ASP A 62 -14.30 -12.92 1.02
C ASP A 62 -14.96 -11.54 1.00
N GLU A 63 -16.25 -11.46 1.33
CA GLU A 63 -17.01 -10.22 1.26
C GLU A 63 -16.67 -9.28 2.43
N SER A 64 -16.60 -9.84 3.63
CA SER A 64 -16.18 -9.12 4.82
C SER A 64 -14.72 -8.66 4.70
N ALA A 65 -13.86 -9.44 4.04
CA ALA A 65 -12.49 -9.05 3.73
C ALA A 65 -12.43 -7.86 2.77
N ARG A 66 -13.29 -7.80 1.75
CA ARG A 66 -13.39 -6.64 0.83
C ARG A 66 -13.81 -5.38 1.57
N ALA A 67 -14.86 -5.46 2.39
CA ALA A 67 -15.28 -4.32 3.21
C ALA A 67 -14.17 -3.87 4.18
N MET A 68 -13.43 -4.81 4.76
CA MET A 68 -12.33 -4.51 5.68
C MET A 68 -11.16 -3.77 5.02
N ILE A 69 -10.75 -4.12 3.80
CA ILE A 69 -9.66 -3.41 3.13
C ILE A 69 -10.00 -1.96 2.80
N GLU A 70 -11.26 -1.67 2.50
CA GLU A 70 -11.75 -0.29 2.30
C GLU A 70 -11.69 0.49 3.62
N ARG A 71 -12.17 -0.11 4.72
CA ARG A 71 -12.08 0.48 6.06
C ARG A 71 -10.65 0.77 6.48
N MET A 72 -9.72 -0.16 6.26
CA MET A 72 -8.30 0.06 6.58
C MET A 72 -7.72 1.25 5.81
N SER A 73 -8.09 1.38 4.53
CA SER A 73 -7.69 2.49 3.67
C SER A 73 -8.26 3.82 4.16
N ALA A 74 -9.56 3.83 4.49
CA ALA A 74 -10.26 5.01 5.00
C ALA A 74 -9.67 5.49 6.33
N VAL A 75 -9.33 4.58 7.26
CA VAL A 75 -8.67 4.91 8.52
C VAL A 75 -7.30 5.54 8.27
N GLN A 76 -6.48 4.96 7.39
CA GLN A 76 -5.17 5.54 7.07
C GLN A 76 -5.31 6.95 6.46
N ALA A 77 -6.25 7.14 5.55
CA ALA A 77 -6.54 8.43 4.93
C ALA A 77 -7.01 9.45 5.97
N ALA A 78 -7.98 9.09 6.81
CA ALA A 78 -8.52 9.93 7.88
C ALA A 78 -7.42 10.39 8.86
N LEU A 79 -6.59 9.46 9.33
CA LEU A 79 -5.45 9.80 10.21
C LEU A 79 -4.46 10.75 9.53
N SER A 80 -4.28 10.65 8.20
CA SER A 80 -3.42 11.55 7.44
C SER A 80 -4.04 12.94 7.30
N VAL A 81 -5.34 13.04 7.03
CA VAL A 81 -6.07 14.33 6.89
C VAL A 81 -5.94 15.18 8.15
N VAL A 82 -6.01 14.54 9.32
CA VAL A 82 -5.99 15.24 10.61
C VAL A 82 -4.60 15.28 11.28
N ASP A 83 -3.56 14.82 10.59
CA ASP A 83 -2.18 14.60 11.07
C ASP A 83 -2.10 13.91 12.45
N HIS A 84 -2.85 12.83 12.61
CA HIS A 84 -2.95 12.14 13.89
C HIS A 84 -1.68 11.30 14.20
N PRO A 85 -1.12 11.36 15.43
CA PRO A 85 0.12 10.68 15.79
C PRO A 85 0.09 9.15 15.65
N ALA A 86 -1.09 8.52 15.74
CA ALA A 86 -1.23 7.08 15.54
C ALA A 86 -0.72 6.62 14.15
N ARG A 87 -0.77 7.49 13.13
CA ARG A 87 -0.27 7.19 11.78
C ARG A 87 1.21 6.80 11.77
N ARG A 88 2.01 7.36 12.68
CA ARG A 88 3.47 7.18 12.68
C ARG A 88 3.95 5.90 13.35
N ARG A 89 3.16 5.33 14.28
CA ARG A 89 3.60 4.19 15.10
C ARG A 89 2.51 3.17 15.34
N ALA A 90 1.38 3.60 15.89
CA ALA A 90 0.35 2.70 16.39
C ALA A 90 -0.36 1.95 15.26
N LEU A 91 -0.77 2.65 14.19
CA LEU A 91 -1.36 2.01 13.01
C LEU A 91 -0.35 1.11 12.28
N PRO A 92 0.89 1.56 11.96
CA PRO A 92 1.87 0.67 11.35
C PRO A 92 2.16 -0.60 12.17
N ALA A 93 2.23 -0.49 13.50
CA ALA A 93 2.45 -1.65 14.37
C ALA A 93 1.35 -2.70 14.25
N VAL A 94 0.07 -2.31 14.25
CA VAL A 94 -1.03 -3.26 14.10
C VAL A 94 -1.12 -3.81 12.68
N LEU A 95 -0.84 -3.01 11.66
CA LEU A 95 -0.77 -3.48 10.26
C LEU A 95 0.34 -4.53 10.09
N ALA A 96 1.49 -4.36 10.74
CA ALA A 96 2.59 -5.33 10.69
C ALA A 96 2.17 -6.67 11.29
N ILE A 97 1.46 -6.66 12.43
CA ILE A 97 0.87 -7.86 13.03
C ILE A 97 -0.05 -8.56 12.01
N ILE A 98 -0.97 -7.81 11.39
CA ILE A 98 -1.94 -8.34 10.42
C ILE A 98 -1.24 -8.95 9.21
N ALA A 99 -0.26 -8.27 8.62
CA ALA A 99 0.50 -8.78 7.47
C ALA A 99 1.24 -10.10 7.78
N ASP A 100 1.69 -10.27 9.03
CA ASP A 100 2.41 -11.45 9.51
C ASP A 100 1.51 -12.62 9.98
N GLN A 101 0.19 -12.41 10.09
CA GLN A 101 -0.76 -13.48 10.44
C GLN A 101 -0.84 -14.55 9.33
N ARG A 102 -0.17 -15.69 9.51
CA ARG A 102 -0.12 -16.77 8.49
C ARG A 102 -1.47 -17.40 8.14
N ARG A 103 -2.43 -17.35 9.06
CA ARG A 103 -3.80 -17.89 8.87
C ARG A 103 -4.85 -16.81 8.57
N GLY A 104 -4.42 -15.55 8.41
CA GLY A 104 -5.32 -14.45 8.05
C GLY A 104 -5.72 -14.48 6.58
N HIS A 105 -6.82 -13.81 6.26
CA HIS A 105 -7.33 -13.71 4.89
C HIS A 105 -6.29 -13.04 3.97
N GLY A 106 -5.99 -13.64 2.80
CA GLY A 106 -4.94 -13.17 1.88
C GLY A 106 -5.10 -11.70 1.50
N LEU A 107 -6.32 -11.29 1.12
CA LEU A 107 -6.69 -9.92 0.76
C LEU A 107 -6.28 -8.87 1.83
N VAL A 108 -6.64 -9.13 3.08
CA VAL A 108 -6.38 -8.20 4.19
C VAL A 108 -4.88 -8.09 4.49
N ARG A 109 -4.17 -9.22 4.42
CA ARG A 109 -2.71 -9.27 4.59
C ARG A 109 -1.98 -8.51 3.48
N GLY A 110 -2.43 -8.67 2.24
CA GLY A 110 -1.92 -7.93 1.08
C GLY A 110 -2.12 -6.43 1.27
N ARG A 111 -3.33 -6.01 1.69
CA ARG A 111 -3.63 -4.60 1.93
C ARG A 111 -2.80 -4.00 3.06
N ALA A 112 -2.65 -4.71 4.18
CA ALA A 112 -1.79 -4.27 5.28
C ALA A 112 -0.34 -4.07 4.82
N THR A 113 0.18 -5.00 4.02
CA THR A 113 1.52 -4.91 3.43
C THR A 113 1.65 -3.69 2.52
N ARG A 114 0.64 -3.41 1.69
CA ARG A 114 0.63 -2.23 0.81
C ARG A 114 0.60 -0.92 1.59
N LEU A 115 -0.23 -0.80 2.62
CA LEU A 115 -0.31 0.40 3.44
C LEU A 115 1.02 0.72 4.15
N LEU A 116 1.76 -0.31 4.57
CA LEU A 116 3.10 -0.17 5.16
C LEU A 116 4.16 0.22 4.14
N HIS A 117 4.07 -0.32 2.92
CA HIS A 117 4.91 0.10 1.80
C HIS A 117 4.69 1.57 1.44
N ASP A 118 3.43 2.00 1.27
CA ASP A 118 3.09 3.35 0.81
C ASP A 118 3.47 4.46 1.80
N THR A 119 3.59 4.11 3.08
CA THR A 119 4.04 5.03 4.13
C THR A 119 5.56 5.03 4.33
N GLY A 120 6.30 4.17 3.62
CA GLY A 120 7.74 3.98 3.82
C GLY A 120 8.08 3.39 5.19
N THR A 121 7.12 2.76 5.88
CA THR A 121 7.39 2.12 7.19
C THR A 121 8.31 0.91 7.01
N TRP A 122 8.12 0.19 5.91
CA TRP A 122 8.99 -0.92 5.54
C TRP A 122 9.87 -0.55 4.36
N GLU A 123 11.15 -0.88 4.50
CA GLU A 123 12.10 -0.85 3.41
C GLU A 123 11.64 -1.77 2.26
N PRO A 124 11.96 -1.45 0.99
CA PRO A 124 11.53 -2.23 -0.17
C PRO A 124 11.83 -3.74 -0.04
N ALA A 125 13.01 -4.09 0.47
CA ALA A 125 13.42 -5.49 0.68
C ALA A 125 12.54 -6.24 1.69
N GLU A 126 11.96 -5.55 2.67
CA GLU A 126 11.07 -6.15 3.66
C GLU A 126 9.65 -6.38 3.10
N VAL A 127 9.22 -5.52 2.18
CA VAL A 127 7.98 -5.69 1.42
C VAL A 127 8.12 -6.86 0.45
N GLU A 128 9.24 -6.93 -0.28
CA GLU A 128 9.57 -8.03 -1.18
C GLU A 128 9.56 -9.38 -0.45
N ARG A 129 10.20 -9.48 0.72
CA ARG A 129 10.20 -10.71 1.54
C ARG A 129 8.79 -11.18 1.89
N ARG A 130 7.88 -10.26 2.23
CA ARG A 130 6.50 -10.63 2.59
C ARG A 130 5.67 -11.02 1.39
N LEU A 131 5.85 -10.33 0.26
CA LEU A 131 5.22 -10.71 -1.00
C LEU A 131 5.71 -12.11 -1.42
N ALA A 132 7.03 -12.35 -1.46
CA ALA A 132 7.60 -13.64 -1.81
C ALA A 132 7.15 -14.76 -0.86
N ARG A 133 7.06 -14.48 0.45
CA ARG A 133 6.54 -15.43 1.44
C ARG A 133 5.07 -15.76 1.23
N ALA A 134 4.25 -14.78 0.82
CA ALA A 134 2.84 -15.03 0.51
C ALA A 134 2.67 -15.87 -0.76
N LEU A 135 3.61 -15.76 -1.70
CA LEU A 135 3.58 -16.42 -3.01
C LEU A 135 4.45 -17.69 -3.09
N THR A 136 4.85 -18.25 -1.95
CA THR A 136 5.58 -19.52 -1.90
C THR A 136 4.71 -20.69 -2.38
N PRO A 137 5.29 -21.76 -2.98
CA PRO A 137 4.52 -22.94 -3.41
C PRO A 137 3.70 -23.63 -2.32
N GLY A 138 4.07 -23.47 -1.04
CA GLY A 138 3.30 -23.99 0.09
C GLY A 138 2.03 -23.21 0.44
N THR A 139 1.77 -22.07 -0.20
CA THR A 139 0.53 -21.29 -0.01
C THR A 139 -0.50 -21.72 -1.06
N PRO A 140 -1.77 -21.97 -0.69
CA PRO A 140 -2.83 -22.20 -1.68
C PRO A 140 -2.90 -21.06 -2.70
N ALA A 141 -2.99 -21.40 -3.99
CA ALA A 141 -2.94 -20.42 -5.08
C ALA A 141 -4.00 -19.31 -4.91
N ALA A 142 -5.22 -19.66 -4.51
CA ALA A 142 -6.29 -18.69 -4.23
C ALA A 142 -5.93 -17.70 -3.10
N THR A 143 -5.24 -18.16 -2.06
CA THR A 143 -4.74 -17.28 -0.99
C THR A 143 -3.65 -16.35 -1.50
N GLY A 144 -2.74 -16.84 -2.35
CA GLY A 144 -1.71 -16.02 -3.02
C GLY A 144 -2.33 -14.96 -3.93
N ALA A 145 -3.30 -15.34 -4.76
CA ALA A 145 -4.03 -14.44 -5.64
C ALA A 145 -4.81 -13.36 -4.86
N ALA A 146 -5.48 -13.72 -3.77
CA ALA A 146 -6.14 -12.76 -2.89
C ALA A 146 -5.13 -11.81 -2.24
N PHE A 147 -3.94 -12.30 -1.85
CA PHE A 147 -2.87 -11.44 -1.35
C PHE A 147 -2.41 -10.43 -2.41
N VAL A 148 -2.18 -10.87 -3.65
CA VAL A 148 -1.83 -9.98 -4.77
C VAL A 148 -2.92 -8.94 -4.99
N GLU A 149 -4.19 -9.33 -4.99
CA GLU A 149 -5.31 -8.40 -5.11
C GLU A 149 -5.26 -7.30 -4.04
N GLY A 150 -5.12 -7.70 -2.77
CA GLY A 150 -5.09 -6.75 -1.66
C GLY A 150 -3.86 -5.86 -1.67
N PHE A 151 -2.73 -6.40 -2.12
CA PHE A 151 -1.47 -5.65 -2.25
C PHE A 151 -1.53 -4.60 -3.36
N LEU A 152 -2.10 -4.95 -4.52
CA LEU A 152 -2.18 -4.03 -5.66
C LEU A 152 -3.33 -3.02 -5.51
N ALA A 153 -4.41 -3.40 -4.81
CA ALA A 153 -5.54 -2.52 -4.50
C ALA A 153 -6.06 -1.73 -5.72
N GLY A 154 -6.13 -2.39 -6.88
CA GLY A 154 -6.60 -1.78 -8.14
C GLY A 154 -5.62 -0.85 -8.84
N SER A 155 -4.37 -0.71 -8.37
CA SER A 155 -3.35 0.12 -9.04
C SER A 155 -2.14 -0.69 -9.49
N GLY A 156 -1.76 -0.50 -10.77
CA GLY A 156 -0.56 -1.09 -11.34
C GLY A 156 0.74 -0.33 -11.01
N THR A 157 0.65 0.88 -10.45
CA THR A 157 1.78 1.78 -10.20
C THR A 157 2.95 1.10 -9.49
N VAL A 158 2.68 0.31 -8.45
CA VAL A 158 3.74 -0.37 -7.70
C VAL A 158 4.54 -1.33 -8.57
N LEU A 159 3.86 -2.07 -9.45
CA LEU A 159 4.52 -2.99 -10.36
C LEU A 159 5.23 -2.27 -11.50
N LEU A 160 4.83 -1.05 -11.85
CA LEU A 160 5.55 -0.24 -12.83
C LEU A 160 6.88 0.27 -12.26
N HIS A 161 6.87 0.74 -11.01
CA HIS A 161 8.00 1.42 -10.40
C HIS A 161 8.95 0.49 -9.64
N ASP A 162 8.48 -0.65 -9.15
CA ASP A 162 9.30 -1.61 -8.40
C ASP A 162 9.50 -2.90 -9.21
N ALA A 163 10.70 -3.03 -9.75
CA ALA A 163 11.08 -4.20 -10.55
C ALA A 163 11.18 -5.47 -9.69
N ALA A 164 11.60 -5.38 -8.43
CA ALA A 164 11.75 -6.55 -7.56
C ALA A 164 10.38 -7.14 -7.23
N LEU A 165 9.42 -6.29 -6.84
CA LEU A 165 8.04 -6.72 -6.60
C LEU A 165 7.39 -7.30 -7.87
N ARG A 166 7.62 -6.67 -9.03
CA ARG A 166 7.16 -7.19 -10.32
C ARG A 166 7.74 -8.58 -10.62
N THR A 167 9.03 -8.79 -10.41
CA THR A 167 9.68 -10.10 -10.61
C THR A 167 9.10 -11.17 -9.68
N VAL A 168 8.79 -10.83 -8.42
CA VAL A 168 8.16 -11.78 -7.49
C VAL A 168 6.76 -12.20 -7.96
N VAL A 169 5.93 -11.25 -8.42
CA VAL A 169 4.58 -11.56 -8.94
C VAL A 169 4.67 -12.37 -10.24
N ASP A 170 5.52 -11.95 -11.18
CA ASP A 170 5.70 -12.62 -12.47
C ASP A 170 6.21 -14.05 -12.30
N GLY A 171 7.25 -14.23 -11.49
CA GLY A 171 7.82 -15.55 -11.18
C GLY A 171 6.81 -16.48 -10.49
N TRP A 172 5.97 -15.95 -9.59
CA TRP A 172 4.90 -16.73 -8.98
C TRP A 172 3.87 -17.18 -10.01
N ILE A 173 3.34 -16.26 -10.83
CA ILE A 173 2.36 -16.59 -11.88
C ILE A 173 2.94 -17.63 -12.85
N GLY A 174 4.19 -17.46 -13.27
CA GLY A 174 4.90 -18.41 -14.14
C GLY A 174 5.18 -19.78 -13.50
N SER A 175 5.16 -19.87 -12.17
CA SER A 175 5.36 -21.13 -11.43
C SER A 175 4.08 -21.93 -11.20
N LEU A 176 2.90 -21.35 -11.47
CA LEU A 176 1.62 -22.01 -11.23
C LEU A 176 1.42 -23.20 -12.19
N THR A 177 1.01 -24.34 -11.62
CA THR A 177 0.53 -25.47 -12.44
C THR A 177 -0.73 -25.09 -13.21
N PRO A 178 -1.06 -25.75 -14.34
CA PRO A 178 -2.28 -25.46 -15.10
C PRO A 178 -3.57 -25.46 -14.28
N ASP A 179 -3.74 -26.40 -13.35
CA ASP A 179 -4.92 -26.50 -12.49
C ASP A 179 -4.98 -25.31 -11.51
N ALA A 180 -3.90 -25.08 -10.77
CA ALA A 180 -3.80 -23.93 -9.87
C ALA A 180 -3.99 -22.58 -10.59
N PHE A 181 -3.50 -22.45 -11.83
CA PHE A 181 -3.73 -21.26 -12.65
C PHE A 181 -5.21 -21.10 -13.01
N THR A 182 -5.87 -22.20 -13.39
CA THR A 182 -7.31 -22.22 -13.70
C THR A 182 -8.15 -21.78 -12.50
N ASP A 183 -7.77 -22.19 -11.29
CA ASP A 183 -8.45 -21.81 -10.05
C ASP A 183 -8.38 -20.30 -9.76
N VAL A 184 -7.33 -19.62 -10.21
CA VAL A 184 -7.08 -18.19 -9.86
C VAL A 184 -7.21 -17.22 -11.02
N VAL A 185 -7.27 -17.70 -12.27
CA VAL A 185 -7.22 -16.83 -13.47
C VAL A 185 -8.34 -15.79 -13.48
N ALA A 186 -9.55 -16.13 -13.02
CA ALA A 186 -10.65 -15.19 -12.94
C ALA A 186 -10.37 -14.04 -11.96
N LEU A 187 -9.78 -14.38 -10.80
CA LEU A 187 -9.40 -13.41 -9.77
C LEU A 187 -8.24 -12.52 -10.24
N LEU A 188 -7.23 -13.09 -10.89
CA LEU A 188 -6.12 -12.34 -11.48
C LEU A 188 -6.61 -11.41 -12.60
N ARG A 189 -7.52 -11.88 -13.47
CA ARG A 189 -8.14 -11.03 -14.51
C ARG A 189 -8.91 -9.86 -13.91
N ARG A 190 -9.63 -10.05 -12.80
CA ARG A 190 -10.28 -8.94 -12.09
C ARG A 190 -9.25 -7.96 -11.54
N THR A 191 -8.23 -8.48 -10.85
CA THR A 191 -7.18 -7.68 -10.20
C THR A 191 -6.43 -6.81 -11.21
N PHE A 192 -5.85 -7.41 -12.24
CA PHE A 192 -5.10 -6.68 -13.27
C PHE A 192 -6.02 -5.88 -14.21
N GLY A 193 -7.27 -6.31 -14.37
CA GLY A 193 -8.28 -5.62 -15.18
C GLY A 193 -8.77 -4.31 -14.57
N ALA A 194 -8.66 -4.14 -13.24
CA ALA A 194 -9.03 -2.92 -12.53
C ALA A 194 -8.05 -1.76 -12.74
N PHE A 195 -6.85 -2.03 -13.27
CA PHE A 195 -5.84 -1.02 -13.51
C PHE A 195 -6.24 -0.07 -14.65
N GLU A 196 -5.75 1.16 -14.56
CA GLU A 196 -5.94 2.15 -15.61
C GLU A 196 -5.42 1.60 -16.96
N PRO A 197 -6.10 1.86 -18.10
CA PRO A 197 -5.70 1.33 -19.40
C PRO A 197 -4.22 1.61 -19.76
N VAL A 198 -3.71 2.78 -19.36
CA VAL A 198 -2.32 3.19 -19.57
C VAL A 198 -1.35 2.33 -18.74
N GLU A 199 -1.66 2.06 -17.48
CA GLU A 199 -0.84 1.24 -16.59
C GLU A 199 -0.75 -0.19 -17.12
N ARG A 200 -1.88 -0.76 -17.58
CA ARG A 200 -1.93 -2.10 -18.16
C ARG A 200 -1.07 -2.20 -19.41
N ARG A 201 -1.14 -1.19 -20.29
CA ARG A 201 -0.31 -1.14 -21.50
C ARG A 201 1.17 -1.07 -21.16
N GLN A 202 1.56 -0.19 -20.24
CA GLN A 202 2.96 -0.04 -19.82
C GLN A 202 3.49 -1.31 -19.15
N LEU A 203 2.71 -1.90 -18.24
CA LEU A 203 3.08 -3.14 -17.57
C LEU A 203 3.20 -4.29 -18.57
N GLY A 204 2.26 -4.39 -19.52
CA GLY A 204 2.32 -5.37 -20.60
C GLY A 204 3.57 -5.25 -21.46
N VAL A 205 4.00 -4.02 -21.79
CA VAL A 205 5.28 -3.79 -22.49
C VAL A 205 6.45 -4.25 -21.64
N LEU A 206 6.52 -3.87 -20.36
CA LEU A 206 7.62 -4.24 -19.45
C LEU A 206 7.77 -5.76 -19.26
N VAL A 207 6.64 -6.49 -19.21
CA VAL A 207 6.63 -7.95 -19.11
C VAL A 207 7.01 -8.58 -20.46
N ALA A 208 6.47 -8.08 -21.58
CA ALA A 208 6.73 -8.63 -22.92
C ALA A 208 8.17 -8.41 -23.40
N THR A 209 8.77 -7.26 -23.06
CA THR A 209 10.19 -7.00 -23.35
C THR A 209 11.13 -7.67 -22.35
N GLY A 210 10.56 -8.37 -21.35
CA GLY A 210 11.27 -9.11 -20.32
C GLY A 210 12.30 -8.22 -19.65
N ALA A 211 11.84 -7.27 -18.82
CA ALA A 211 12.65 -6.32 -18.04
C ALA A 211 14.14 -6.62 -18.18
N VAL A 212 14.72 -6.04 -19.22
CA VAL A 212 16.11 -6.25 -19.63
C VAL A 212 16.93 -6.15 -18.36
N ASP A 213 17.61 -7.25 -18.07
CA ASP A 213 18.86 -7.30 -17.33
C ASP A 213 19.40 -5.88 -17.19
N ARG A 214 19.34 -5.28 -15.99
CA ARG A 214 20.23 -4.17 -15.69
C ARG A 214 21.63 -4.79 -15.70
N ARG A 215 22.15 -5.07 -16.89
CA ARG A 215 23.56 -4.89 -17.15
C ARG A 215 23.84 -3.51 -16.56
N PRO A 216 24.77 -3.38 -15.61
CA PRO A 216 25.29 -2.06 -15.34
C PRO A 216 25.63 -1.50 -16.72
N VAL A 217 25.13 -0.30 -17.01
CA VAL A 217 25.75 0.50 -18.06
C VAL A 217 27.22 0.44 -17.67
N ALA A 218 28.01 -0.33 -18.44
CA ALA A 218 29.46 -0.27 -18.30
C ALA A 218 29.77 1.22 -18.33
N ASP A 219 30.63 1.71 -17.40
CA ASP A 219 31.07 3.10 -17.32
C ASP A 219 31.30 3.69 -18.72
N ASP A 220 30.23 4.17 -19.35
CA ASP A 220 30.30 5.14 -20.42
C ASP A 220 30.39 6.41 -19.60
N GLU A 221 31.63 6.92 -19.53
CA GLU A 221 31.96 8.24 -19.01
C GLU A 221 30.79 9.17 -19.32
N LEU A 222 30.08 9.57 -18.26
CA LEU A 222 28.96 10.48 -18.40
C LEU A 222 29.47 11.70 -19.13
N ASP A 223 28.87 11.99 -20.28
CA ASP A 223 29.15 13.18 -21.06
C ASP A 223 28.84 14.41 -20.20
N GLU A 224 29.90 14.97 -19.63
CA GLU A 224 29.86 16.03 -18.62
C GLU A 224 29.16 17.28 -19.17
N ASP A 225 29.34 17.56 -20.46
CA ASP A 225 28.70 18.68 -21.15
C ASP A 225 27.17 18.50 -21.22
N ARG A 226 26.71 17.27 -21.48
CA ARG A 226 25.27 16.95 -21.48
C ARG A 226 24.66 17.02 -20.07
N VAL A 227 25.39 16.58 -19.06
CA VAL A 227 24.94 16.64 -17.66
C VAL A 227 24.80 18.09 -17.21
N LEU A 228 25.79 18.94 -17.50
CA LEU A 228 25.78 20.37 -17.19
C LEU A 228 24.62 21.09 -17.88
N ALA A 229 24.35 20.79 -19.16
CA ALA A 229 23.21 21.36 -19.89
C ALA A 229 21.85 20.96 -19.27
N GLY A 230 21.72 19.72 -18.80
CA GLY A 230 20.54 19.23 -18.09
C GLY A 230 20.36 19.95 -16.74
N LEU A 231 21.43 20.07 -15.96
CA LEU A 231 21.42 20.73 -14.65
C LEU A 231 21.07 22.21 -14.76
N ALA A 232 21.60 22.93 -15.76
CA ALA A 232 21.25 24.32 -16.02
C ALA A 232 19.74 24.50 -16.25
N THR A 233 19.13 23.60 -17.02
CA THR A 233 17.69 23.63 -17.29
C THR A 233 16.86 23.39 -16.02
N VAL A 234 17.24 22.38 -15.23
CA VAL A 234 16.55 22.07 -13.96
C VAL A 234 16.68 23.23 -12.97
N ARG A 235 17.86 23.84 -12.86
CA ARG A 235 18.08 25.01 -12.00
C ARG A 235 17.22 26.20 -12.41
N ALA A 236 17.10 26.46 -13.71
CA ALA A 236 16.23 27.51 -14.23
C ALA A 236 14.75 27.26 -13.88
N LEU A 237 14.28 26.01 -14.05
CA LEU A 237 12.91 25.63 -13.67
C LEU A 237 12.65 25.74 -12.17
N LEU A 238 13.68 25.54 -11.34
CA LEU A 238 13.61 25.67 -9.88
C LEU A 238 13.90 27.09 -9.38
N GLY A 239 14.14 28.06 -10.26
CA GLY A 239 14.42 29.45 -9.89
C GLY A 239 15.77 29.67 -9.20
N LEU A 240 16.72 28.75 -9.38
CA LEU A 240 18.08 28.86 -8.82
C LEU A 240 18.98 29.63 -9.80
N ALA A 241 19.80 30.55 -9.29
CA ALA A 241 20.76 31.28 -10.11
C ALA A 241 21.75 30.33 -10.81
N PRO A 242 22.20 30.65 -12.05
CA PRO A 242 23.23 29.87 -12.74
C PRO A 242 24.52 29.88 -11.92
N SER A 243 25.16 28.72 -11.74
CA SER A 243 26.45 28.61 -11.08
C SER A 243 27.50 29.35 -11.93
N ALA A 244 28.25 30.25 -11.29
CA ALA A 244 29.25 31.08 -11.96
C ALA A 244 30.61 30.38 -12.17
N ASP A 245 30.77 29.15 -11.68
CA ASP A 245 31.99 28.37 -11.87
C ASP A 245 31.62 26.94 -12.24
N GLY A 246 32.23 26.44 -13.30
CA GLY A 246 32.03 25.10 -13.84
C GLY A 246 32.61 24.00 -12.95
N LEU A 247 32.11 23.88 -11.72
CA LEU A 247 32.28 22.71 -10.88
C LEU A 247 30.98 22.43 -10.10
N LEU A 248 30.36 21.31 -10.53
CA LEU A 248 29.20 20.57 -9.99
C LEU A 248 27.81 21.16 -10.27
#